data_AF-A0A1R4H1X9-F1
#
_entry.id   AF-A0A1R4H1X9-F1
#
_cell.length_a   1.000
_cell.length_b   1.000
_cell.length_c   1.000
_cell.angle_alpha   90.00
_cell.angle_beta   90.00
_cell.angle_gamma   90.00
#
_symmetry.space_group_name_H-M   'P 1'
#
loop_
_entity.id
_entity.type
_entity.pdbx_description
1 polymer ?
#
loop_
_entity_poly.entity_id
_entity_poly.type
_entity_poly.pdbx_seq_one_letter_code
_entity_poly.pdbx_strand_id
1 'polypeptide(L)'
;MSINATLIGQMITFALLVWFTMKYIWPPLFDSLEERKKKIADGLAAAERGQEDILAAEERAKIVLKEAKEHSSELLSLAQKRANEIVEESKDTAKKDGERLIIAARAQIDQEIQQVKDNLRAEVATLALDAAEQILGAEIDKAKHQDIINKVSSKL
;
A
#
# COMPACT_ATOMS: atom_id res chain seq x y z
N MET A 1 -6.63 -34.12 106.56
CA MET A 1 -5.33 -33.61 106.06
C MET A 1 -5.46 -32.09 106.03
N SER A 2 -4.84 -31.41 106.99
CA SER A 2 -4.97 -29.96 107.19
C SER A 2 -4.38 -29.20 106.00
N ILE A 3 -5.02 -28.08 105.64
CA ILE A 3 -4.43 -27.09 104.74
C ILE A 3 -3.14 -26.60 105.38
N ASN A 4 -2.01 -27.04 104.84
CA ASN A 4 -0.68 -26.64 105.28
C ASN A 4 -0.17 -25.51 104.38
N ALA A 5 0.75 -24.68 104.89
CA ALA A 5 1.34 -23.54 104.17
C ALA A 5 1.95 -23.93 102.80
N THR A 6 2.33 -25.20 102.63
CA THR A 6 2.80 -25.78 101.37
C THR A 6 1.74 -25.74 100.25
N LEU A 7 0.46 -25.93 100.58
CA LEU A 7 -0.64 -25.93 99.60
C LEU A 7 -0.96 -24.51 99.11
N ILE A 8 -0.83 -23.50 99.98
CA ILE A 8 -0.94 -22.08 99.62
C ILE A 8 0.25 -21.68 98.74
N GLY A 9 1.47 -22.09 99.09
CA GLY A 9 2.65 -21.88 98.26
C GLY A 9 2.53 -22.50 96.87
N GLN A 10 2.04 -23.74 96.79
CA GLN A 10 1.77 -24.43 95.52
C GLN A 10 0.73 -23.69 94.66
N MET A 11 -0.37 -23.20 95.26
CA MET A 11 -1.38 -22.41 94.55
C MET A 11 -0.79 -21.12 93.97
N ILE A 12 0.04 -20.40 94.74
CA ILE A 12 0.68 -19.16 94.26
C ILE A 12 1.65 -19.46 93.11
N THR A 13 2.48 -20.50 93.23
CA THR A 13 3.37 -20.90 92.13
C THR A 13 2.61 -21.35 90.88
N PHE A 14 1.50 -22.07 91.03
CA PHE A 14 0.65 -22.47 89.91
C PHE A 14 -0.01 -21.25 89.25
N ALA A 15 -0.54 -20.32 90.04
CA ALA A 15 -1.13 -19.08 89.52
C ALA A 15 -0.11 -18.23 88.76
N LEU A 16 1.12 -18.10 89.27
CA LEU A 16 2.21 -17.39 88.58
C LEU A 16 2.61 -18.09 87.28
N LEU A 17 2.65 -19.43 87.25
CA LEU A 17 2.92 -20.20 86.03
C LEU A 17 1.81 -20.00 85.00
N VAL A 18 0.54 -20.09 85.40
CA VAL A 18 -0.59 -19.81 84.50
C VAL A 18 -0.51 -18.39 83.95
N TRP A 19 -0.24 -17.39 84.80
CA TRP A 19 -0.07 -16.02 84.35
C TRP A 19 1.10 -15.85 83.36
N PHE A 20 2.25 -16.46 83.65
CA PHE A 20 3.42 -16.42 82.76
C PHE A 20 3.13 -17.09 81.41
N THR A 21 2.55 -18.29 81.42
CA THR A 21 2.19 -19.01 80.19
C THR A 21 1.16 -18.24 79.36
N MET A 22 0.14 -17.67 80.00
CA MET A 22 -0.89 -16.90 79.30
C MET A 22 -0.33 -15.61 78.69
N LYS A 23 0.66 -14.99 79.33
CA LYS A 23 1.26 -13.74 78.84
C LYS A 23 2.39 -13.94 77.83
N TYR A 24 3.19 -14.99 77.96
CA TYR A 24 4.41 -15.15 77.15
C TYR A 24 4.35 -16.29 76.13
N ILE A 25 3.58 -17.35 76.38
CA ILE A 25 3.56 -18.54 75.53
C ILE A 25 2.35 -18.53 74.59
N TRP A 26 1.18 -18.14 75.09
CA TRP A 26 -0.04 -18.12 74.29
C TRP A 26 0.01 -17.10 73.13
N PRO A 27 0.46 -15.84 73.31
CA PRO A 27 0.41 -14.86 72.21
C PRO A 27 1.24 -15.27 70.98
N PRO A 28 2.53 -15.68 71.10
CA PRO A 28 3.31 -16.11 69.94
C PRO A 28 2.71 -17.33 69.19
N LEU A 29 2.03 -18.22 69.91
CA LEU A 29 1.36 -19.39 69.35
C LEU A 29 0.14 -19.01 68.51
N PHE A 30 -0.70 -18.11 69.02
CA PHE A 30 -1.85 -17.60 68.27
C PHE A 30 -1.42 -16.75 67.08
N ASP A 31 -0.43 -15.87 67.27
CA ASP A 31 0.10 -15.03 66.21
C ASP A 31 0.64 -15.88 65.04
N SER A 32 1.37 -16.95 65.34
CA SER A 32 1.90 -17.88 64.31
C SER A 32 0.78 -18.62 63.57
N LEU A 33 -0.30 -18.97 64.25
CA LEU A 33 -1.46 -19.63 63.62
C LEU A 33 -2.25 -18.66 62.76
N GLU A 34 -2.43 -17.43 63.22
CA GLU A 34 -3.12 -16.38 62.49
C GLU A 34 -2.34 -15.93 61.26
N GLU A 35 -1.01 -15.81 61.36
CA GLU A 35 -0.15 -15.53 60.21
C GLU A 35 -0.27 -16.62 59.13
N ARG A 36 -0.31 -17.89 59.53
CA ARG A 36 -0.51 -19.01 58.59
C ARG A 36 -1.89 -18.96 57.94
N LYS A 37 -2.95 -18.74 58.71
CA LYS A 37 -4.31 -18.61 58.17
C LYS A 37 -4.39 -17.46 57.18
N LYS A 38 -3.82 -16.30 57.53
CA LYS A 38 -3.77 -15.12 56.67
C LYS A 38 -3.01 -15.39 55.37
N LYS A 39 -1.81 -15.99 55.44
CA LYS A 39 -1.04 -16.35 54.24
C LYS A 39 -1.79 -17.29 53.29
N ILE A 40 -2.53 -18.26 53.84
CA ILE A 40 -3.33 -19.18 53.03
C ILE A 40 -4.52 -18.44 52.39
N ALA A 41 -5.22 -17.61 53.15
CA ALA A 41 -6.35 -16.84 52.65
C ALA A 41 -5.91 -15.85 51.55
N ASP A 42 -4.83 -15.10 51.79
CA ASP A 42 -4.26 -14.15 50.83
C ASP A 42 -3.75 -14.89 49.57
N GLY A 43 -3.12 -16.06 49.75
CA GLY A 43 -2.65 -16.89 48.65
C GLY A 43 -3.78 -17.43 47.78
N LEU A 44 -4.87 -17.90 48.41
CA LEU A 44 -6.05 -18.39 47.68
C LEU A 44 -6.76 -17.26 46.95
N ALA A 45 -6.94 -16.10 47.59
CA ALA A 45 -7.54 -14.92 46.98
C ALA A 45 -6.67 -14.33 45.86
N ALA A 46 -5.34 -14.46 45.94
CA ALA A 46 -4.44 -14.09 44.86
C ALA A 46 -4.53 -15.07 43.68
N ALA A 47 -4.65 -16.37 43.95
CA ALA A 47 -4.81 -17.39 42.92
C ALA A 47 -6.13 -17.24 42.16
N GLU A 48 -7.23 -16.99 42.86
CA GLU A 48 -8.55 -16.77 42.26
C GLU A 48 -8.55 -15.52 41.37
N ARG A 49 -8.03 -14.39 41.86
CA ARG A 49 -7.87 -13.17 41.05
C ARG A 49 -6.95 -13.39 39.86
N GLY A 50 -5.84 -14.11 40.03
CA GLY A 50 -4.94 -14.44 38.94
C GLY A 50 -5.64 -15.28 37.85
N GLN A 51 -6.51 -16.20 38.24
CA GLN A 51 -7.29 -17.00 37.29
C GLN A 51 -8.34 -16.16 36.55
N GLU A 52 -9.03 -15.26 37.25
CA GLU A 52 -9.97 -14.31 36.63
C GLU A 52 -9.26 -13.36 35.65
N ASP A 53 -8.10 -12.82 36.03
CA ASP A 53 -7.28 -11.95 35.19
C ASP A 53 -6.79 -12.66 33.92
N ILE A 54 -6.41 -13.95 34.03
CA ILE A 54 -6.02 -14.76 32.87
C ILE A 54 -7.21 -14.93 31.92
N LEU A 55 -8.39 -15.28 32.44
CA LEU A 55 -9.60 -15.43 31.61
C LEU A 55 -9.98 -14.13 30.91
N ALA A 56 -9.95 -13.00 31.64
CA ALA A 56 -10.21 -11.68 31.08
C ALA A 56 -9.16 -11.28 30.03
N ALA A 57 -7.88 -11.60 30.26
CA ALA A 57 -6.82 -11.33 29.30
C ALA A 57 -6.98 -12.18 28.03
N GLU A 58 -7.35 -13.46 28.15
CA GLU A 58 -7.63 -14.33 27.01
C GLU A 58 -8.83 -13.83 26.19
N GLU A 59 -9.90 -13.38 26.85
CA GLU A 59 -11.07 -12.83 26.17
C GLU A 59 -10.70 -11.55 25.41
N ARG A 60 -9.99 -10.62 26.05
CA ARG A 60 -9.50 -9.40 25.38
C ARG A 60 -8.58 -9.74 24.21
N ALA A 61 -7.68 -10.70 24.35
CA ALA A 61 -6.81 -11.14 23.27
C ALA A 61 -7.61 -11.71 22.09
N LYS A 62 -8.65 -12.51 22.35
CA LYS A 62 -9.55 -13.01 21.30
C LYS A 62 -10.28 -11.89 20.58
N ILE A 63 -10.77 -10.88 21.31
CA ILE A 63 -11.42 -9.70 20.72
C ILE A 63 -10.45 -8.94 19.82
N VAL A 64 -9.26 -8.60 20.33
CA VAL A 64 -8.23 -7.88 19.56
C VAL A 64 -7.81 -8.66 18.30
N LEU A 65 -7.67 -9.99 18.41
CA LEU A 65 -7.36 -10.83 17.24
C LEU A 65 -8.49 -10.84 16.21
N LYS A 66 -9.75 -10.80 16.65
CA LYS A 66 -10.91 -10.73 15.77
C LYS A 66 -10.97 -9.38 15.07
N GLU A 67 -10.85 -8.28 15.81
CA GLU A 67 -10.80 -6.91 15.26
C GLU A 67 -9.65 -6.75 14.27
N ALA A 68 -8.45 -7.24 14.60
CA ALA A 68 -7.30 -7.20 13.70
C ALA A 68 -7.54 -7.96 12.38
N LYS A 69 -8.23 -9.10 12.43
CA LYS A 69 -8.62 -9.86 11.23
C LYS A 69 -9.66 -9.12 10.39
N GLU A 70 -10.66 -8.52 11.04
CA GLU A 70 -11.69 -7.73 10.36
C GLU A 70 -11.07 -6.51 9.66
N HIS A 71 -10.22 -5.75 10.37
CA HIS A 71 -9.48 -4.63 9.78
C HIS A 71 -8.54 -5.06 8.64
N SER A 72 -7.86 -6.20 8.77
CA SER A 72 -7.00 -6.72 7.70
C SER A 72 -7.82 -7.07 6.45
N SER A 73 -8.99 -7.67 6.63
CA SER A 73 -9.91 -8.01 5.53
C SER A 73 -10.45 -6.74 4.84
N GLU A 74 -10.84 -5.74 5.64
CA GLU A 74 -11.29 -4.44 5.14
C GLU A 74 -10.19 -3.73 4.36
N LEU A 75 -8.96 -3.70 4.90
CA LEU A 75 -7.81 -3.10 4.22
C LEU A 75 -7.50 -3.79 2.89
N LEU A 76 -7.57 -5.13 2.86
CA LEU A 76 -7.36 -5.90 1.64
C LEU A 76 -8.45 -5.60 0.59
N SER A 77 -9.71 -5.51 1.02
CA SER A 77 -10.82 -5.14 0.14
C SER A 77 -10.64 -3.73 -0.44
N LEU A 78 -10.27 -2.76 0.41
CA LEU A 78 -10.00 -1.39 -0.02
C LEU A 78 -8.81 -1.31 -0.99
N ALA A 79 -7.74 -2.06 -0.71
CA ALA A 79 -6.57 -2.14 -1.58
C ALA A 79 -6.92 -2.73 -2.95
N GLN A 80 -7.71 -3.81 -2.99
CA GLN A 80 -8.17 -4.40 -4.25
C GLN A 80 -9.06 -3.43 -5.04
N LYS A 81 -9.96 -2.71 -4.36
CA LYS A 81 -10.80 -1.69 -4.99
C LYS A 81 -9.96 -0.57 -5.60
N ARG A 82 -9.01 -0.01 -4.83
CA ARG A 82 -8.06 1.01 -5.31
C ARG A 82 -7.23 0.52 -6.48
N ALA A 83 -6.75 -0.72 -6.43
CA ALA A 83 -5.99 -1.31 -7.54
C ALA A 83 -6.82 -1.39 -8.82
N ASN A 84 -8.08 -1.83 -8.70
CA ASN A 84 -8.99 -1.89 -9.84
C ASN A 84 -9.30 -0.49 -10.40
N GLU A 85 -9.53 0.50 -9.53
CA GLU A 85 -9.73 1.89 -9.93
C GLU A 85 -8.52 2.44 -10.71
N ILE A 86 -7.30 2.21 -10.21
CA ILE A 86 -6.05 2.61 -10.90
C ILE A 86 -5.92 1.93 -12.25
N VAL A 87 -6.24 0.64 -12.36
CA VAL A 87 -6.19 -0.10 -13.62
C VAL A 87 -7.18 0.46 -14.63
N GLU A 88 -8.42 0.76 -14.22
CA GLU A 88 -9.42 1.35 -15.11
C GLU A 88 -9.05 2.78 -15.52
N GLU A 89 -8.55 3.61 -14.60
CA GLU A 89 -8.04 4.95 -14.91
C GLU A 89 -6.86 4.90 -15.89
N SER A 90 -5.94 3.95 -15.69
CA SER A 90 -4.79 3.74 -16.58
C SER A 90 -5.24 3.30 -17.98
N LYS A 91 -6.25 2.42 -18.08
CA LYS A 91 -6.83 2.01 -19.37
C LYS A 91 -7.51 3.17 -20.08
N ASP A 92 -8.27 4.00 -19.36
CA ASP A 92 -8.93 5.17 -19.94
C ASP A 92 -7.91 6.19 -20.45
N THR A 93 -6.87 6.46 -19.65
CA THR A 93 -5.76 7.33 -20.05
C THR A 93 -5.04 6.78 -21.28
N ALA A 94 -4.71 5.48 -21.30
CA ALA A 94 -4.06 4.84 -22.44
C ALA A 94 -4.91 4.90 -23.72
N LYS A 95 -6.24 4.76 -23.61
CA LYS A 95 -7.16 4.94 -24.76
C LYS A 95 -7.12 6.36 -25.30
N LYS A 96 -7.23 7.36 -24.42
CA LYS A 96 -7.16 8.79 -24.79
C LYS A 96 -5.83 9.14 -25.45
N ASP A 97 -4.72 8.67 -24.89
CA ASP A 97 -3.40 8.88 -25.46
C ASP A 97 -3.25 8.17 -26.82
N GLY A 98 -3.80 6.96 -26.97
CA GLY A 98 -3.85 6.23 -28.23
C GLY A 98 -4.65 6.99 -29.30
N GLU A 99 -5.83 7.50 -28.96
CA GLU A 99 -6.63 8.33 -29.86
C GLU A 99 -5.89 9.60 -30.27
N ARG A 100 -5.24 10.28 -29.31
CA ARG A 100 -4.43 11.47 -29.60
C ARG A 100 -3.28 11.16 -30.54
N LEU A 101 -2.61 10.02 -30.35
CA LEU A 101 -1.51 9.57 -31.20
C LEU A 101 -1.99 9.26 -32.62
N ILE A 102 -3.16 8.61 -32.77
CA ILE A 102 -3.75 8.34 -34.09
C ILE A 102 -4.11 9.65 -34.81
N ILE A 103 -4.68 10.62 -34.10
CA ILE A 103 -5.02 11.94 -34.68
C ILE A 103 -3.73 12.65 -35.14
N ALA A 104 -2.69 12.66 -34.31
CA ALA A 104 -1.40 13.25 -34.65
C ALA A 104 -0.76 12.55 -35.88
N ALA A 105 -0.79 11.22 -35.91
CA ALA A 105 -0.26 10.45 -37.04
C ALA A 105 -1.01 10.74 -38.34
N ARG A 106 -2.34 10.86 -38.31
CA ARG A 106 -3.15 11.25 -39.49
C ARG A 106 -2.79 12.64 -39.97
N ALA A 107 -2.66 13.61 -39.07
CA ALA A 107 -2.27 14.97 -39.42
C ALA A 107 -0.86 15.01 -40.07
N GLN A 108 0.07 14.20 -39.56
CA GLN A 108 1.41 14.07 -40.13
C GLN A 108 1.39 13.44 -41.52
N ILE A 109 0.59 12.39 -41.73
CA ILE A 109 0.38 11.75 -43.04
C ILE A 109 -0.21 12.76 -44.04
N ASP A 110 -1.22 13.53 -43.64
CA ASP A 110 -1.84 14.52 -44.52
C ASP A 110 -0.84 15.61 -44.95
N GLN A 111 0.02 16.05 -44.02
CA GLN A 111 1.11 16.98 -44.31
C GLN A 111 2.15 16.37 -45.26
N GLU A 112 2.51 15.12 -45.05
CA GLU A 112 3.48 14.40 -45.90
C GLU A 112 2.92 14.16 -47.31
N ILE A 113 1.64 13.81 -47.44
CA ILE A 113 0.94 13.73 -48.73
C ILE A 113 0.97 15.07 -49.47
N GLN A 114 0.76 16.18 -48.75
CA GLN A 114 0.80 17.50 -49.36
C GLN A 114 2.21 17.84 -49.86
N GLN A 115 3.24 17.55 -49.06
CA GLN A 115 4.64 17.70 -49.44
C GLN A 115 4.99 16.86 -50.69
N VAL A 116 4.54 15.60 -50.74
CA VAL A 116 4.77 14.70 -51.87
C VAL A 116 4.06 15.21 -53.13
N LYS A 117 2.82 15.72 -53.02
CA LYS A 117 2.10 16.31 -54.15
C LYS A 117 2.82 17.54 -54.72
N ASP A 118 3.36 18.39 -53.84
CA ASP A 118 4.07 19.59 -54.26
C ASP A 118 5.41 19.22 -54.93
N ASN A 119 6.14 18.22 -54.40
CA ASN A 119 7.32 17.67 -55.06
C ASN A 119 6.99 17.04 -56.43
N LEU A 120 5.90 16.27 -56.52
CA LEU A 120 5.48 15.63 -57.77
C LEU A 120 5.09 16.69 -58.84
N ARG A 121 4.44 17.78 -58.44
CA ARG A 121 4.15 18.90 -59.35
C ARG A 121 5.43 19.54 -59.89
N ALA A 122 6.45 19.70 -59.05
CA ALA A 122 7.74 20.20 -59.50
C ALA A 122 8.39 19.23 -60.51
N GLU A 123 8.43 17.93 -60.19
CA GLU A 123 8.98 16.90 -61.10
C GLU A 123 8.25 16.86 -62.45
N VAL A 124 6.92 16.87 -62.44
CA VAL A 124 6.10 16.88 -63.66
C VAL A 124 6.32 18.15 -64.48
N ALA A 125 6.51 19.31 -63.85
CA ALA A 125 6.82 20.55 -64.56
C ALA A 125 8.17 20.47 -65.28
N THR A 126 9.21 19.91 -64.65
CA THR A 126 10.50 19.61 -65.30
C THR A 126 10.32 18.64 -66.47
N LEU A 127 9.60 17.54 -66.26
CA LEU A 127 9.39 16.53 -67.30
C LEU A 127 8.62 17.09 -68.51
N ALA A 128 7.65 17.98 -68.26
CA ALA A 128 6.89 18.66 -69.30
C ALA A 128 7.77 19.66 -70.08
N LEU A 129 8.71 20.34 -69.41
CA LEU A 129 9.67 21.22 -70.07
C LEU A 129 10.62 20.41 -70.96
N ASP A 130 11.16 19.29 -70.46
CA ASP A 130 12.02 18.37 -71.22
C ASP A 130 11.29 17.80 -72.45
N ALA A 131 10.02 17.43 -72.29
CA ALA A 131 9.18 16.96 -73.39
C ALA A 131 8.90 18.07 -74.42
N ALA A 132 8.65 19.31 -73.97
CA ALA A 132 8.49 20.46 -74.85
C ALA A 132 9.79 20.78 -75.62
N GLU A 133 10.96 20.68 -74.98
CA GLU A 133 12.26 20.82 -75.63
C GLU A 133 12.50 19.73 -76.68
N GLN A 134 12.17 18.47 -76.38
CA GLN A 134 12.29 17.38 -77.36
C GLN A 134 11.34 17.55 -78.54
N ILE A 135 10.08 17.93 -78.30
CA ILE A 135 9.11 18.19 -79.38
C ILE A 135 9.58 19.37 -80.23
N LEU A 136 10.01 20.48 -79.61
CA LEU A 136 10.55 21.63 -80.34
C LEU A 136 11.80 21.24 -81.13
N GLY A 137 12.70 20.42 -80.57
CA GLY A 137 13.87 19.88 -81.26
C GLY A 137 13.52 18.96 -82.44
N ALA A 138 12.43 18.20 -82.35
CA ALA A 138 11.92 17.36 -83.43
C ALA A 138 11.18 18.18 -84.52
N GLU A 139 10.49 19.26 -84.13
CA GLU A 139 9.82 20.19 -85.04
C GLU A 139 10.80 21.15 -85.75
N ILE A 140 12.00 21.37 -85.16
CA ILE A 140 13.15 22.00 -85.82
C ILE A 140 13.73 21.01 -86.85
N ASP A 141 12.96 20.81 -87.91
CA ASP A 141 13.40 20.12 -89.11
C ASP A 141 14.43 21.02 -89.82
N LYS A 142 15.69 20.54 -89.87
CA LYS A 142 16.76 21.16 -90.66
C LYS A 142 16.36 21.38 -92.11
N ALA A 143 15.40 20.62 -92.65
CA ALA A 143 14.90 20.78 -94.01
C ALA A 143 13.95 21.98 -94.17
N LYS A 144 13.12 22.35 -93.17
CA LYS A 144 12.22 23.52 -93.26
C LYS A 144 12.90 24.85 -92.94
N HIS A 145 13.96 24.84 -92.11
CA HIS A 145 14.68 26.06 -91.76
C HIS A 145 15.65 26.55 -92.84
N GLN A 146 16.21 25.67 -93.70
CA GLN A 146 17.02 26.11 -94.84
C GLN A 146 16.19 26.94 -95.84
N ASP A 147 14.93 26.59 -96.05
CA ASP A 147 14.06 27.26 -97.01
C ASP A 147 13.62 28.67 -96.53
N ILE A 148 13.46 28.85 -95.21
CA ILE A 148 13.15 30.16 -94.61
C ILE A 148 14.41 31.04 -94.54
N ILE A 149 15.57 30.47 -94.17
CA ILE A 149 16.84 31.20 -94.15
C ILE A 149 17.21 31.69 -95.56
N ASN A 150 17.04 30.86 -96.59
CA ASN A 150 17.26 31.25 -98.00
C ASN A 150 16.24 32.29 -98.52
N LYS A 151 15.02 32.32 -97.98
CA LYS A 151 14.01 33.36 -98.31
C LYS A 151 14.24 34.69 -97.60
N VAL A 152 14.98 34.72 -96.50
CA VAL A 152 15.29 35.97 -95.77
C VAL A 152 16.60 36.58 -96.28
N SER A 153 17.60 35.76 -96.63
CA SER A 153 18.83 36.24 -97.25
C SER A 153 18.70 36.68 -98.72
N SER A 154 17.54 36.46 -99.36
CA SER A 154 17.21 37.03 -100.67
C SER A 154 16.43 38.37 -100.61
N LYS A 155 16.24 38.93 -99.41
CA LYS A 155 15.65 40.27 -99.18
C LYS A 155 16.63 41.28 -98.54
N LEU A 156 17.92 40.93 -98.48
CA LEU A 156 19.05 41.84 -98.28
C LEU A 156 19.86 41.88 -99.58
#